data_AF-A0A914QI63-F1
#
_entry.id   AF-A0A914QI63-F1
#
_cell.length_a   1.000
_cell.length_b   1.000
_cell.length_c   1.000
_cell.angle_alpha   90.00
_cell.angle_beta   90.00
_cell.angle_gamma   90.00
#
_symmetry.space_group_name_H-M   'P 1'
#
loop_
_entity.id
_entity.type
_entity.pdbx_description
1 polymer ?
#
loop_
_entity_poly.entity_id
_entity_poly.type
_entity_poly.pdbx_seq_one_letter_code
_entity_poly.pdbx_strand_id
1 'polypeptide(L)'
;MDSNNYLIGLSGKKLKIPKNWKNPSGKWHLGLKALYKQTISKSSEKLPEIDCIVWFNGEKWCVCIETYKKDLNNAKVLTNFCDENEYGILDFKGNEIVYCISVKNNGNLLEIFTRNFDSGSNVALITAAHFPNNPKQDGLAPGAQIISMKIWNPAINNSALLEHVHKALEKCIEMKVDIIIYSFSSFGGYL
;
A
#
# COMPACT_ATOMS: atom_id res chain seq x y z
N MET A 1 8.24 14.49 19.90
CA MET A 1 9.27 13.50 20.26
C MET A 1 9.84 13.89 21.60
N ASP A 2 10.01 12.94 22.52
CA ASP A 2 10.59 13.22 23.84
C ASP A 2 12.13 13.27 23.81
N SER A 3 12.75 13.64 24.94
CA SER A 3 14.21 13.74 25.10
C SER A 3 14.95 12.40 24.94
N ASN A 4 14.23 11.28 25.00
CA ASN A 4 14.76 9.93 24.85
C ASN A 4 14.52 9.33 23.46
N ASN A 5 14.17 10.16 22.47
CA ASN A 5 13.88 9.78 21.09
C ASN A 5 12.63 8.90 20.92
N TYR A 6 11.62 9.10 21.77
CA TYR A 6 10.33 8.43 21.62
C TYR A 6 9.26 9.32 20.98
N LEU A 7 8.41 8.71 20.17
CA LEU A 7 7.15 9.27 19.68
C LEU A 7 5.98 8.54 20.33
N ILE A 8 4.89 9.26 20.57
CA ILE A 8 3.62 8.66 20.97
C ILE A 8 2.81 8.48 19.69
N GLY A 9 2.56 7.22 19.30
CA GLY A 9 1.69 6.88 18.18
C GLY A 9 0.25 7.31 18.43
N LEU A 10 -0.57 7.34 17.38
CA LEU A 10 -1.99 7.64 17.53
C LEU A 10 -2.76 6.54 18.27
N SER A 11 -2.23 5.32 18.33
CA SER A 11 -2.74 4.27 19.21
C SER A 11 -2.45 4.50 20.70
N GLY A 12 -1.61 5.50 21.03
CA GLY A 12 -1.08 5.74 22.37
C GLY A 12 0.19 4.95 22.71
N LYS A 13 0.65 4.06 21.82
CA LYS A 13 1.92 3.34 22.01
C LYS A 13 3.10 4.30 22.03
N LYS A 14 4.06 4.02 22.92
CA LYS A 14 5.35 4.71 22.98
C LYS A 14 6.36 4.00 22.07
N LEU A 15 6.75 4.66 20.98
CA LEU A 15 7.56 4.13 19.88
C LEU A 15 8.97 4.70 19.94
N LYS A 16 9.99 3.84 20.03
CA LYS A 16 11.39 4.27 20.04
C LYS A 16 11.86 4.49 18.62
N ILE A 17 12.27 5.72 18.29
CA ILE A 17 12.75 6.06 16.96
C ILE A 17 14.22 5.65 16.83
N PRO A 18 14.62 4.94 15.76
CA PRO A 18 16.01 4.62 15.51
C PRO A 18 16.82 5.88 15.21
N LYS A 19 18.04 5.98 15.77
CA LYS A 19 18.92 7.15 15.56
C LYS A 19 19.42 7.29 14.13
N ASN A 20 19.40 6.21 13.34
CA ASN A 20 19.82 6.22 11.94
C ASN A 20 18.74 6.76 10.99
N TRP A 21 17.50 6.99 11.45
CA TRP A 21 16.49 7.63 10.63
C TRP A 21 16.75 9.13 10.51
N LYS A 22 17.15 9.56 9.32
CA LYS A 22 17.33 10.98 9.01
C LYS A 22 15.98 11.66 8.94
N ASN A 23 15.83 12.79 9.63
CA ASN A 23 14.67 13.68 9.55
C ASN A 23 15.13 15.12 9.81
N PRO A 24 15.68 15.82 8.79
CA PRO A 24 16.21 17.18 8.96
C PRO A 24 15.15 18.19 9.40
N SER A 25 13.87 17.95 9.08
CA SER A 25 12.77 18.83 9.46
C SER A 25 12.36 18.69 10.94
N GLY A 26 12.70 17.56 11.57
CA GLY A 26 12.18 17.17 12.88
C GLY A 26 10.66 16.88 12.90
N LYS A 27 9.96 16.99 11.76
CA LYS A 27 8.52 16.80 11.65
C LYS A 27 8.19 15.34 11.39
N TRP A 28 7.25 14.82 12.17
CA TRP A 28 6.73 13.45 12.04
C TRP A 28 5.22 13.52 11.82
N HIS A 29 4.74 12.82 10.80
CA HIS A 29 3.33 12.66 10.51
C HIS A 29 2.91 11.28 11.03
N LEU A 30 1.86 11.25 11.84
CA LEU A 30 1.38 10.03 12.46
C LEU A 30 0.02 9.66 11.86
N GLY A 31 -0.13 8.39 11.51
CA GLY A 31 -1.37 7.80 11.04
C GLY A 31 -1.75 6.58 11.86
N LEU A 32 -3.04 6.25 11.87
CA LEU A 32 -3.56 5.05 12.50
C LEU A 32 -4.35 4.26 11.46
N LYS A 33 -4.02 2.99 11.27
CA LYS A 33 -4.77 2.12 10.37
C LYS A 33 -5.26 0.90 11.14
N ALA A 34 -6.56 0.63 11.11
CA ALA A 34 -7.08 -0.68 11.48
C ALA A 34 -6.83 -1.65 10.32
N LEU A 35 -6.23 -2.80 10.58
CA LEU A 35 -6.26 -3.91 9.62
C LEU A 35 -7.73 -4.30 9.38
N TYR A 36 -8.10 -4.64 8.14
CA TYR A 36 -9.51 -4.86 7.77
C TYR A 36 -9.86 -6.34 7.75
N LYS A 37 -11.12 -6.65 8.11
CA LYS A 37 -11.67 -7.99 8.39
C LYS A 37 -11.69 -8.96 7.20
N GLN A 38 -11.39 -8.53 5.98
CA GLN A 38 -11.30 -9.48 4.86
C GLN A 38 -9.95 -10.16 4.74
N THR A 39 -8.90 -9.64 5.40
CA THR A 39 -7.59 -10.29 5.42
C THR A 39 -7.43 -11.29 6.58
N ILE A 40 -8.35 -11.23 7.57
CA ILE A 40 -8.30 -12.01 8.81
C ILE A 40 -9.73 -12.52 9.04
N SER A 41 -9.91 -13.85 9.12
CA SER A 41 -11.19 -14.59 9.09
C SER A 41 -12.33 -14.05 9.99
N LYS A 42 -13.54 -14.64 9.84
CA LYS A 42 -14.84 -14.30 10.48
C LYS A 42 -14.87 -14.24 12.04
N SER A 43 -13.79 -13.92 12.74
CA SER A 43 -13.84 -13.69 14.18
C SER A 43 -14.41 -12.31 14.51
N SER A 44 -14.99 -12.21 15.70
CA SER A 44 -15.42 -10.97 16.36
C SER A 44 -14.26 -10.25 17.05
N GLU A 45 -13.00 -10.66 16.84
CA GLU A 45 -11.85 -10.01 17.46
C GLU A 45 -11.66 -8.59 16.89
N LYS A 46 -11.43 -7.63 17.79
CA LYS A 46 -11.00 -6.28 17.40
C LYS A 46 -9.67 -6.41 16.66
N LEU A 47 -9.65 -5.96 15.41
CA LEU A 47 -8.45 -6.02 14.59
C LEU A 47 -7.40 -5.06 15.15
N PRO A 48 -6.12 -5.42 15.05
CA PRO A 48 -5.03 -4.59 15.53
C PRO A 48 -5.02 -3.24 14.81
N GLU A 49 -4.88 -2.18 15.60
CA GLU A 49 -4.56 -0.84 15.11
C GLU A 49 -3.04 -0.72 15.00
N ILE A 50 -2.56 -0.35 13.81
CA ILE A 50 -1.15 -0.18 13.49
C ILE A 50 -0.84 1.31 13.33
N ASP A 51 0.21 1.77 14.01
CA ASP A 51 0.71 3.13 13.86
C ASP A 51 1.54 3.22 12.59
N CYS A 52 1.31 4.28 11.81
CA CYS A 52 2.11 4.61 10.64
C CYS A 52 2.89 5.89 10.94
N ILE A 53 4.20 5.85 10.74
CA ILE A 53 5.08 7.01 10.92
C ILE A 53 5.56 7.43 9.53
N VAL A 54 5.30 8.67 9.17
CA VAL A 54 5.70 9.27 7.89
C VAL A 54 6.59 10.48 8.16
N TRP A 55 7.71 10.58 7.45
CA TRP A 55 8.63 11.71 7.57
C TRP A 55 9.40 11.93 6.27
N PHE A 56 10.00 13.11 6.13
CA PHE A 56 10.90 13.40 5.01
C PHE A 56 12.35 13.25 5.48
N ASN A 57 13.15 12.45 4.77
CA ASN A 57 14.53 12.17 5.19
C ASN A 57 15.57 13.19 4.68
N GLY A 58 15.13 14.19 3.92
CA GLY A 58 15.98 15.15 3.21
C GLY A 58 16.00 14.96 1.70
N GLU A 59 15.56 13.79 1.22
CA GLU A 59 15.56 13.41 -0.19
C GLU A 59 14.20 12.85 -0.61
N LYS A 60 13.63 11.95 0.18
CA LYS A 60 12.38 11.24 -0.10
C LYS A 60 11.49 11.10 1.13
N TRP A 61 10.21 10.85 0.86
CA TRP A 61 9.24 10.52 1.91
C TRP A 61 9.45 9.08 2.38
N CYS A 62 9.64 8.92 3.68
CA CYS A 62 9.85 7.63 4.32
C CYS A 62 8.62 7.26 5.15
N VAL A 63 8.30 5.97 5.15
CA VAL A 63 7.20 5.40 5.90
C VAL A 63 7.70 4.19 6.67
N CYS A 64 7.37 4.15 7.96
CA CYS A 64 7.45 2.94 8.77
C CYS A 64 6.04 2.59 9.26
N ILE A 65 5.60 1.38 8.95
CA ILE A 65 4.39 0.81 9.56
C ILE A 65 4.82 0.00 10.78
N GLU A 66 4.39 0.44 11.95
CA GLU A 66 4.63 -0.27 13.19
C GLU A 66 3.90 -1.61 13.16
N THR A 67 4.66 -2.68 13.40
CA THR A 67 4.15 -4.01 13.72
C THR A 67 4.24 -4.21 15.24
N TYR A 68 3.84 -5.36 15.80
CA TYR A 68 3.85 -5.63 17.26
C TYR A 68 5.17 -5.36 18.02
N LYS A 69 6.27 -5.09 17.32
CA LYS A 69 7.57 -4.79 17.88
C LYS A 69 7.64 -3.29 18.22
N LYS A 70 7.61 -2.98 19.52
CA LYS A 70 7.73 -1.61 20.07
C LYS A 70 9.08 -0.94 19.79
N ASP A 71 10.10 -1.73 19.45
CA ASP A 71 11.41 -1.24 18.99
C ASP A 71 11.48 -1.30 17.46
N LEU A 72 11.63 -0.11 16.86
CA LEU A 72 11.64 0.09 15.42
C LEU A 72 13.05 -0.03 14.80
N ASN A 73 14.08 -0.38 15.57
CA ASN A 73 15.45 -0.53 15.06
C ASN A 73 15.57 -1.49 13.86
N ASN A 74 14.71 -2.50 13.79
CA ASN A 74 14.65 -3.49 12.70
C ASN A 74 13.40 -3.33 11.82
N ALA A 75 12.68 -2.23 11.93
CA ALA A 75 11.50 -2.00 11.12
C ALA A 75 11.88 -1.71 9.67
N LYS A 76 11.13 -2.30 8.71
CA LYS A 76 11.29 -1.96 7.30
C LYS A 76 10.77 -0.54 7.08
N VAL A 77 11.64 0.31 6.56
CA VAL A 77 11.29 1.65 6.07
C VAL A 77 11.11 1.55 4.56
N LEU A 78 10.01 2.11 4.07
CA LEU A 78 9.70 2.19 2.64
C LEU A 78 9.65 3.65 2.19
N THR A 79 9.82 3.86 0.89
CA THR A 79 9.45 5.09 0.17
C THR A 79 8.34 4.78 -0.84
N ASN A 80 7.93 5.77 -1.64
CA ASN A 80 6.96 5.53 -2.70
C ASN A 80 7.40 4.37 -3.59
N PHE A 81 6.46 3.47 -3.90
CA PHE A 81 6.75 2.33 -4.77
C PHE A 81 7.36 2.73 -6.12
N CYS A 82 6.92 3.86 -6.68
CA CYS A 82 7.42 4.37 -7.96
C CYS A 82 8.91 4.79 -7.92
N ASP A 83 9.46 5.06 -6.74
CA ASP A 83 10.85 5.53 -6.61
C ASP A 83 11.83 4.35 -6.58
N GLU A 84 11.49 3.25 -5.88
CA GLU A 84 12.43 2.17 -5.56
C GLU A 84 11.90 0.76 -5.84
N ASN A 85 10.64 0.60 -6.27
CA ASN A 85 9.96 -0.68 -6.46
C ASN A 85 10.00 -1.61 -5.23
N GLU A 86 10.06 -1.04 -4.02
CA GLU A 86 10.11 -1.80 -2.77
C GLU A 86 8.72 -2.08 -2.18
N TYR A 87 8.59 -3.25 -1.56
CA TYR A 87 7.41 -3.65 -0.79
C TYR A 87 7.81 -4.11 0.61
N GLY A 88 6.83 -4.13 1.51
CA GLY A 88 6.94 -4.68 2.85
C GLY A 88 6.02 -5.89 3.04
N ILE A 89 6.26 -6.62 4.13
CA ILE A 89 5.42 -7.74 4.57
C ILE A 89 4.98 -7.45 6.00
N LEU A 90 3.68 -7.49 6.24
CA LEU A 90 3.11 -7.49 7.59
C LEU A 90 2.75 -8.94 7.93
N ASP A 91 3.41 -9.52 8.92
CA ASP A 91 3.00 -10.80 9.48
C ASP A 91 2.00 -10.57 10.62
N PHE A 92 0.79 -11.09 10.45
CA PHE A 92 -0.22 -11.11 11.50
C PHE A 92 -0.71 -12.54 11.78
N LYS A 93 -0.28 -13.09 12.93
CA LYS A 93 -0.68 -14.43 13.40
C LYS A 93 -0.46 -15.51 12.31
N GLY A 94 0.62 -15.42 11.52
CA GLY A 94 0.92 -16.35 10.43
C GLY A 94 0.25 -16.02 9.10
N ASN A 95 -0.44 -14.88 8.99
CA ASN A 95 -0.94 -14.36 7.71
C ASN A 95 -0.02 -13.23 7.25
N GLU A 96 0.69 -13.47 6.15
CA GLU A 96 1.56 -12.48 5.54
C GLU A 96 0.77 -11.59 4.57
N ILE A 97 0.80 -10.29 4.82
CA ILE A 97 0.18 -9.28 3.97
C ILE A 97 1.30 -8.49 3.29
N VAL A 98 1.44 -8.70 1.98
CA VAL A 98 2.35 -7.91 1.15
C VAL A 98 1.74 -6.56 0.87
N TYR A 99 2.53 -5.50 1.04
CA TYR A 99 2.09 -4.14 0.80
C TYR A 99 3.17 -3.25 0.17
N CYS A 100 2.74 -2.24 -0.58
CA CYS A 100 3.57 -1.10 -0.95
C CYS A 100 2.85 0.21 -0.58
N ILE A 101 3.54 1.34 -0.70
CA ILE A 101 3.04 2.63 -0.22
C ILE A 101 3.20 3.75 -1.24
N SER A 102 2.39 4.80 -1.05
CA SER A 102 2.54 6.10 -1.70
C SER A 102 2.24 7.22 -0.70
N VAL A 103 3.04 8.28 -0.70
CA VAL A 103 2.92 9.44 0.16
C VAL A 103 2.59 10.66 -0.70
N LYS A 104 1.48 11.32 -0.35
CA LYS A 104 0.94 12.48 -1.05
C LYS A 104 0.75 13.66 -0.10
N ASN A 105 0.40 14.81 -0.67
CA ASN A 105 0.03 16.02 0.06
C ASN A 105 1.06 16.43 1.13
N ASN A 106 2.35 16.44 0.76
CA ASN A 106 3.45 16.79 1.66
C ASN A 106 3.45 15.96 2.97
N GLY A 107 3.28 14.64 2.85
CA GLY A 107 3.29 13.73 3.99
C GLY A 107 1.96 13.58 4.71
N ASN A 108 0.92 14.33 4.33
CA ASN A 108 -0.38 14.30 5.01
C ASN A 108 -1.32 13.20 4.54
N LEU A 109 -1.02 12.53 3.41
CA LEU A 109 -1.80 11.41 2.91
C LEU A 109 -0.88 10.22 2.67
N LEU A 110 -1.07 9.16 3.45
CA LEU A 110 -0.43 7.86 3.24
C LEU A 110 -1.43 6.90 2.58
N GLU A 111 -1.09 6.41 1.40
CA GLU A 111 -1.80 5.35 0.71
C GLU A 111 -1.04 4.04 0.91
N ILE A 112 -1.75 2.99 1.36
CA ILE A 112 -1.20 1.65 1.57
C ILE A 112 -1.91 0.70 0.62
N PHE A 113 -1.16 0.10 -0.28
CA PHE A 113 -1.66 -0.85 -1.25
C PHE A 113 -1.35 -2.26 -0.76
N THR A 114 -2.39 -3.03 -0.47
CA THR A 114 -2.25 -4.46 -0.13
C THR A 114 -2.74 -5.32 -1.28
N ARG A 115 -2.02 -6.41 -1.55
CA ARG A 115 -2.51 -7.45 -2.45
C ARG A 115 -3.72 -8.12 -1.80
N ASN A 116 -4.90 -7.88 -2.35
CA ASN A 116 -6.10 -8.62 -1.99
C ASN A 116 -6.65 -9.24 -3.27
N PHE A 117 -6.71 -10.57 -3.31
CA PHE A 117 -7.23 -11.39 -4.41
C PHE A 117 -6.35 -11.47 -5.66
N ASP A 118 -6.48 -12.59 -6.37
CA ASP A 118 -5.62 -12.93 -7.51
C ASP A 118 -6.16 -12.45 -8.86
N SER A 119 -7.37 -11.88 -8.93
CA SER A 119 -8.02 -11.50 -10.19
C SER A 119 -7.15 -10.56 -11.04
N GLY A 120 -6.65 -9.47 -10.44
CA GLY A 120 -5.76 -8.54 -11.15
C GLY A 120 -4.42 -9.16 -11.56
N SER A 121 -3.90 -10.12 -10.77
CA SER A 121 -2.66 -10.83 -11.11
C SER A 121 -2.85 -11.79 -12.29
N ASN A 122 -4.00 -12.47 -12.36
CA ASN A 122 -4.32 -13.35 -13.49
C ASN A 122 -4.50 -12.54 -14.79
N VAL A 123 -5.17 -11.38 -14.72
CA VAL A 123 -5.29 -10.47 -15.86
C VAL A 123 -3.93 -9.98 -16.32
N ALA A 124 -3.06 -9.58 -15.39
CA ALA A 124 -1.68 -9.20 -15.68
C ALA A 124 -0.90 -10.34 -16.38
N LEU A 125 -1.06 -11.58 -15.92
CA LEU A 125 -0.41 -12.75 -16.52
C LEU A 125 -0.87 -12.97 -17.97
N ILE A 126 -2.19 -13.00 -18.22
CA ILE A 126 -2.74 -13.17 -19.57
C ILE A 126 -2.29 -12.04 -20.50
N THR A 127 -2.17 -10.83 -19.96
CA THR A 127 -1.84 -9.64 -20.77
C THR A 127 -0.37 -9.58 -21.12
N ALA A 128 0.55 -9.71 -20.16
CA ALA A 128 1.94 -9.30 -20.38
C ALA A 128 3.00 -10.20 -19.71
N ALA A 129 2.62 -11.41 -19.29
CA ALA A 129 3.61 -12.37 -18.80
C ALA A 129 4.72 -12.57 -19.84
N HIS A 130 5.96 -12.68 -19.35
CA HIS A 130 7.13 -12.87 -20.18
C HIS A 130 8.01 -13.98 -19.62
N PHE A 131 8.13 -15.06 -20.40
CA PHE A 131 8.91 -16.25 -20.10
C PHE A 131 9.97 -16.45 -21.20
N PRO A 132 11.16 -15.82 -21.09
CA PRO A 132 12.19 -15.86 -22.12
C PRO A 132 12.58 -17.28 -22.58
N ASN A 133 12.53 -18.24 -21.65
CA ASN A 133 12.90 -19.63 -21.87
C ASN A 133 11.71 -20.53 -22.27
N ASN A 134 10.47 -20.01 -22.22
CA ASN A 134 9.29 -20.75 -22.66
C ASN A 134 8.20 -19.82 -23.23
N PRO A 135 8.40 -19.24 -24.43
CA PRO A 135 7.49 -18.25 -25.02
C PRO A 135 6.07 -18.77 -25.30
N LYS A 136 5.81 -20.07 -25.17
CA LYS A 136 4.44 -20.62 -25.26
C LYS A 136 3.56 -20.26 -24.05
N GLN A 137 4.16 -19.80 -22.96
CA GLN A 137 3.47 -19.35 -21.75
C GLN A 137 3.31 -17.84 -21.67
N ASP A 138 3.79 -17.11 -22.67
CA ASP A 138 3.73 -15.66 -22.74
C ASP A 138 2.28 -15.14 -22.77
N GLY A 139 2.11 -13.92 -22.24
CA GLY A 139 0.88 -13.16 -22.39
C GLY A 139 0.72 -12.63 -23.82
N LEU A 140 -0.36 -11.90 -24.07
CA LEU A 140 -0.63 -11.32 -25.40
C LEU A 140 0.42 -10.26 -25.81
N ALA A 141 0.95 -9.51 -24.86
CA ALA A 141 1.96 -8.47 -25.03
C ALA A 141 3.13 -8.66 -24.03
N PRO A 142 4.00 -9.66 -24.24
CA PRO A 142 5.03 -10.04 -23.28
C PRO A 142 6.01 -8.89 -23.01
N GLY A 143 6.27 -8.63 -21.73
CA GLY A 143 7.22 -7.61 -21.31
C GLY A 143 6.64 -6.19 -21.31
N ALA A 144 5.36 -6.01 -21.67
CA ALA A 144 4.68 -4.75 -21.43
C ALA A 144 4.68 -4.41 -19.93
N GLN A 145 4.95 -3.15 -19.60
CA GLN A 145 4.97 -2.70 -18.20
C GLN A 145 3.55 -2.56 -17.68
N ILE A 146 3.32 -3.02 -16.44
CA ILE A 146 1.99 -3.05 -15.82
C ILE A 146 1.94 -2.05 -14.67
N ILE A 147 0.90 -1.22 -14.69
CA ILE A 147 0.50 -0.40 -13.54
C ILE A 147 -0.83 -0.97 -13.03
N SER A 148 -0.85 -1.41 -11.77
CA SER A 148 -2.06 -1.95 -11.14
C SER A 148 -2.76 -0.86 -10.33
N MET A 149 -4.05 -0.63 -10.61
CA MET A 149 -4.89 0.33 -9.90
C MET A 149 -6.07 -0.37 -9.25
N LYS A 150 -6.10 -0.36 -7.91
CA LYS A 150 -7.19 -0.96 -7.13
C LYS A 150 -8.34 0.04 -6.97
N ILE A 151 -9.42 -0.18 -7.71
CA ILE A 151 -10.67 0.61 -7.64
C ILE A 151 -11.70 0.06 -6.64
N TRP A 152 -11.46 -1.17 -6.17
CA TRP A 152 -12.38 -1.89 -5.30
C TRP A 152 -12.25 -1.42 -3.84
N ASN A 153 -13.40 -1.11 -3.22
CA ASN A 153 -13.48 -0.68 -1.83
C ASN A 153 -14.31 -1.67 -1.00
N PRO A 154 -13.68 -2.43 -0.10
CA PRO A 154 -14.40 -3.39 0.75
C PRO A 154 -15.37 -2.75 1.73
N ALA A 155 -15.11 -1.50 2.13
CA ALA A 155 -15.95 -0.79 3.09
C ALA A 155 -17.30 -0.38 2.50
N ILE A 156 -17.45 -0.42 1.17
CA ILE A 156 -18.64 0.03 0.45
C ILE A 156 -19.24 -1.17 -0.29
N ASN A 157 -19.89 -2.07 0.46
CA ASN A 157 -20.54 -3.28 -0.08
C ASN A 157 -19.68 -4.11 -1.04
N ASN A 158 -18.35 -4.11 -0.85
CA ASN A 158 -17.40 -4.76 -1.76
C ASN A 158 -17.53 -4.31 -3.23
N SER A 159 -17.74 -3.02 -3.47
CA SER A 159 -17.93 -2.47 -4.81
C SER A 159 -16.89 -1.40 -5.17
N ALA A 160 -16.90 -1.00 -6.44
CA ALA A 160 -16.20 0.18 -6.93
C ALA A 160 -17.24 1.28 -7.17
N LEU A 161 -17.01 2.46 -6.60
CA LEU A 161 -17.83 3.64 -6.87
C LEU A 161 -17.28 4.40 -8.09
N LEU A 162 -18.12 5.22 -8.71
CA LEU A 162 -17.77 5.99 -9.90
C LEU A 162 -16.56 6.89 -9.65
N GLU A 163 -16.45 7.50 -8.47
CA GLU A 163 -15.31 8.34 -8.13
C GLU A 163 -13.97 7.59 -8.02
N HIS A 164 -13.98 6.29 -7.69
CA HIS A 164 -12.75 5.48 -7.70
C HIS A 164 -12.29 5.25 -9.14
N VAL A 165 -13.23 5.02 -10.06
CA VAL A 165 -12.95 4.84 -11.48
C VAL A 165 -12.44 6.14 -12.09
N HIS A 166 -13.09 7.28 -11.81
CA HIS A 166 -12.60 8.59 -12.28
C HIS A 166 -11.17 8.88 -11.83
N LYS A 167 -10.84 8.67 -10.54
CA LYS A 167 -9.47 8.86 -10.03
C LYS A 167 -8.46 7.93 -10.70
N ALA A 168 -8.84 6.68 -10.98
CA ALA A 168 -7.98 5.75 -11.70
C ALA A 168 -7.71 6.23 -13.14
N LEU A 169 -8.74 6.72 -13.84
CA LEU A 169 -8.60 7.26 -15.20
C LEU A 169 -7.74 8.54 -15.22
N GLU A 170 -7.92 9.46 -14.28
CA GLU A 170 -7.05 10.62 -14.12
C GLU A 170 -5.59 10.20 -13.93
N LYS A 171 -5.34 9.18 -13.10
CA LYS A 171 -3.99 8.66 -12.90
C LYS A 171 -3.42 8.00 -14.15
N CYS A 172 -4.24 7.28 -14.92
CA CYS A 172 -3.85 6.72 -16.22
C CYS A 172 -3.39 7.81 -17.19
N ILE A 173 -4.09 8.95 -17.25
CA ILE A 173 -3.71 10.09 -18.08
C ILE A 173 -2.38 10.69 -17.60
N GLU A 174 -2.23 10.92 -16.29
CA GLU A 174 -1.00 11.46 -15.69
C GLU A 174 0.22 10.57 -16.02
N MET A 175 0.04 9.25 -15.94
CA MET A 175 1.08 8.26 -16.23
C MET A 175 1.26 7.98 -17.71
N LYS A 176 0.44 8.58 -18.59
CA LYS A 176 0.47 8.41 -20.05
C LYS A 176 0.40 6.94 -20.48
N VAL A 177 -0.53 6.19 -19.88
CA VAL A 177 -0.72 4.77 -20.23
C VAL A 177 -1.28 4.62 -21.65
N ASP A 178 -0.79 3.63 -22.40
CA ASP A 178 -1.25 3.37 -23.77
C ASP A 178 -2.54 2.56 -23.82
N ILE A 179 -2.71 1.62 -22.88
CA ILE A 179 -3.83 0.67 -22.86
C ILE A 179 -4.37 0.57 -21.42
N ILE A 180 -5.69 0.65 -21.28
CA ILE A 180 -6.39 0.42 -20.02
C ILE A 180 -7.14 -0.90 -20.10
N ILE A 181 -6.81 -1.81 -19.20
CA ILE A 181 -7.56 -3.07 -19.03
C ILE A 181 -8.44 -2.93 -17.80
N TYR A 182 -9.75 -2.95 -18.02
CA TYR A 182 -10.74 -2.81 -16.97
C TYR A 182 -11.47 -4.14 -16.77
N SER A 183 -11.14 -4.84 -15.68
CA SER A 183 -11.70 -6.15 -15.34
C SER A 183 -12.50 -6.10 -14.03
N PHE A 184 -13.71 -5.54 -14.08
CA PHE A 184 -14.64 -5.51 -12.94
C PHE A 184 -16.09 -5.52 -13.43
N SER A 185 -16.93 -6.37 -12.84
CA SER A 185 -18.32 -6.58 -13.25
C SER A 185 -19.29 -6.28 -12.11
N SER A 186 -19.41 -5.02 -11.69
CA SER A 186 -20.59 -4.47 -11.04
C SER A 186 -20.43 -2.95 -10.89
N PHE A 187 -21.35 -2.17 -11.44
CA PHE A 187 -21.67 -0.88 -10.87
C PHE A 187 -22.80 -1.15 -9.88
N GLY A 188 -22.72 -0.64 -8.65
CA GLY A 188 -23.90 -0.53 -7.81
C GLY A 188 -24.87 0.44 -8.48
N GLY A 189 -25.70 -0.07 -9.39
CA GLY A 189 -26.68 0.70 -10.12
C GLY A 189 -27.75 1.22 -9.17
N TYR A 190 -27.68 2.50 -8.86
CA TYR A 190 -28.86 3.35 -8.79
C TYR A 190 -28.81 4.27 -10.00
N LEU A 191 -29.15 3.72 -11.16
CA LEU A 191 -29.77 4.47 -12.25
C LEU A 191 -31.26 4.15 -12.21
#